data_AF-A0A1H0J3K7-F1
#
_entry.id   AF-A0A1H0J3K7-F1
#
_cell.length_a   1.000
_cell.length_b   1.000
_cell.length_c   1.000
_cell.angle_alpha   90.00
_cell.angle_beta   90.00
_cell.angle_gamma   90.00
#
_symmetry.space_group_name_H-M   'P 1'
#
loop_
_entity.id
_entity.type
_entity.pdbx_description
1 polymer ?
#
loop_
_entity_poly.entity_id
_entity_poly.type
_entity_poly.pdbx_seq_one_letter_code
_entity_poly.pdbx_strand_id
1 'polypeptide(L)'
;MQSLFFSTQADRIALARQRYFEEGELPSGIVSDAVFQSWARCLRQKQDPRAQLEFQPVSASRSQLALQKNRLLRDAWLAEASELDAVLGATNCGAMLADPSGVLIGATCSRRVHEKITPVAHRIGVNFAEEAVGTTAPGIVARTGKQACVQGAEHFSESVNFMHCAAAPIRDIHGNLAGVLDISSEGIAFNFDVASVVGLYASSIENRLLVSQSNEHLIVRFQISPAMLDTPLAGLMGVDMQGHIVWRNAAASRLLGMRPEGEQTGHSKVDEILQSSFAELASVRGSSHSLLRLPNGLQVHVRCELQARDGRPQVFAVGNSAPVARAEYTRTDVVLPAVSAPEDTSVPPSVAPVEPASLRDADVDLIARTLKECGGNVSAAAKKLRVSRGLIYRRIQVA
;
A
#
# COMPACT_ATOMS: atom_id res chain seq x y z
N MET A 1 13.59 -6.66 44.21
CA MET A 1 12.15 -6.47 43.93
C MET A 1 12.00 -6.16 42.45
N GLN A 2 11.69 -7.16 41.63
CA GLN A 2 11.27 -6.92 40.24
C GLN A 2 9.91 -6.22 40.28
N SER A 3 9.76 -5.13 39.53
CA SER A 3 8.51 -4.39 39.42
C SER A 3 7.40 -5.32 38.94
N LEU A 4 6.33 -5.47 39.74
CA LEU A 4 5.15 -6.29 39.47
C LEU A 4 4.20 -5.69 38.40
N PHE A 5 4.64 -4.65 37.70
CA PHE A 5 3.87 -3.97 36.66
C PHE A 5 4.56 -4.15 35.30
N PHE A 6 4.01 -5.05 34.48
CA PHE A 6 4.34 -5.22 33.05
C PHE A 6 3.90 -3.95 32.29
N SER A 7 4.76 -2.93 32.27
CA SER A 7 4.39 -1.59 31.82
C SER A 7 4.36 -1.46 30.30
N THR A 8 5.10 -2.29 29.57
CA THR A 8 5.17 -2.23 28.11
C THR A 8 4.31 -3.30 27.42
N GLN A 9 3.98 -3.07 26.15
CA GLN A 9 3.29 -4.07 25.33
C GLN A 9 4.14 -5.32 25.13
N ALA A 10 5.46 -5.16 24.96
CA ALA A 10 6.39 -6.27 24.81
C ALA A 10 6.39 -7.19 26.04
N ASP A 11 6.38 -6.62 27.25
CA ASP A 11 6.33 -7.40 28.49
C ASP A 11 5.03 -8.21 28.61
N ARG A 12 3.90 -7.61 28.22
CA ARG A 12 2.60 -8.31 28.22
C ARG A 12 2.58 -9.46 27.22
N ILE A 13 3.13 -9.27 26.02
CA ILE A 13 3.23 -10.33 25.00
C ILE A 13 4.14 -11.46 25.50
N ALA A 14 5.30 -11.13 26.09
CA ALA A 14 6.23 -12.13 26.63
C ALA A 14 5.58 -12.97 27.75
N LEU A 15 4.84 -12.33 28.66
CA LEU A 15 4.10 -13.05 29.70
C LEU A 15 2.98 -13.93 29.12
N ALA A 16 2.19 -13.39 28.18
CA ALA A 16 1.11 -14.15 27.54
C ALA A 16 1.64 -15.36 26.77
N ARG A 17 2.77 -15.21 26.08
CA ARG A 17 3.50 -16.30 25.45
C ARG A 17 3.91 -17.35 26.47
N GLN A 18 4.56 -16.94 27.57
CA GLN A 18 5.02 -17.87 28.62
C GLN A 18 3.84 -18.68 29.16
N ARG A 19 2.78 -18.02 29.61
CA ARG A 19 1.58 -18.68 30.16
C ARG A 19 0.90 -19.59 29.15
N TYR A 20 0.82 -19.19 27.89
CA TYR A 20 0.24 -20.05 26.86
C TYR A 20 1.08 -21.30 26.59
N PHE A 21 2.41 -21.17 26.52
CA PHE A 21 3.29 -22.30 26.20
C PHE A 21 3.57 -23.22 27.39
N GLU A 22 3.59 -22.70 28.61
CA GLU A 22 3.92 -23.45 29.83
C GLU A 22 2.67 -23.95 30.57
N GLU A 23 1.61 -23.14 30.60
CA GLU A 23 0.41 -23.38 31.43
C GLU A 23 -0.84 -23.64 30.57
N GLY A 24 -0.80 -23.36 29.27
CA GLY A 24 -1.94 -23.51 28.36
C GLY A 24 -2.98 -22.38 28.46
N GLU A 25 -2.68 -21.29 29.17
CA GLU A 25 -3.60 -20.16 29.31
C GLU A 25 -3.76 -19.39 27.98
N LEU A 26 -4.99 -19.10 27.57
CA LEU A 26 -5.24 -18.40 26.31
C LEU A 26 -4.72 -16.94 26.36
N PRO A 27 -3.99 -16.46 25.34
CA PRO A 27 -3.43 -15.10 25.30
C PRO A 27 -4.48 -14.05 24.87
N SER A 28 -5.69 -14.12 25.43
CA SER A 28 -6.87 -13.35 25.01
C SER A 28 -6.65 -11.83 25.10
N GLY A 29 -6.81 -11.15 23.96
CA GLY A 29 -6.71 -9.68 23.88
C GLY A 29 -5.28 -9.13 23.98
N ILE A 30 -4.26 -9.99 24.07
CA ILE A 30 -2.84 -9.58 24.13
C ILE A 30 -2.16 -9.71 22.77
N VAL A 31 -2.43 -10.81 22.06
CA VAL A 31 -1.93 -11.05 20.70
C VAL A 31 -3.10 -11.11 19.72
N SER A 32 -2.80 -10.90 18.43
CA SER A 32 -3.82 -11.04 17.39
C SER A 32 -4.30 -12.49 17.25
N ASP A 33 -5.53 -12.68 16.78
CA ASP A 33 -6.06 -14.02 16.45
C ASP A 33 -5.14 -14.76 15.47
N ALA A 34 -4.51 -14.06 14.53
CA ALA A 34 -3.61 -14.65 13.55
C ALA A 34 -2.35 -15.24 14.20
N VAL A 35 -1.75 -14.51 15.16
CA VAL A 35 -0.59 -14.97 15.94
C VAL A 35 -0.99 -16.15 16.83
N PHE A 36 -2.09 -16.04 17.57
CA PHE A 36 -2.59 -17.12 18.42
C PHE A 36 -2.84 -18.42 17.62
N GLN A 37 -3.51 -18.32 16.47
CA GLN A 37 -3.79 -19.47 15.63
C GLN A 37 -2.50 -20.08 15.03
N SER A 38 -1.50 -19.24 14.74
CA SER A 38 -0.17 -19.70 14.28
C SER A 38 0.57 -20.45 15.38
N TRP A 39 0.63 -19.89 16.60
CA TRP A 39 1.20 -20.59 17.76
C TRP A 39 0.55 -21.94 18.00
N ALA A 40 -0.79 -22.00 17.93
CA ALA A 40 -1.52 -23.26 18.08
C ALA A 40 -1.18 -24.28 16.99
N ARG A 41 -0.92 -23.85 15.75
CA ARG A 41 -0.43 -24.74 14.66
C ARG A 41 0.98 -25.25 14.94
N CYS A 42 1.91 -24.39 15.34
CA CYS A 42 3.29 -24.77 15.66
C CYS A 42 3.36 -25.78 16.81
N LEU A 43 2.59 -25.57 17.89
CA LEU A 43 2.50 -26.51 19.01
C LEU A 43 1.91 -27.87 18.59
N ARG A 44 0.86 -27.87 17.73
CA ARG A 44 0.31 -29.13 17.19
C ARG A 44 1.32 -29.90 16.33
N GLN A 45 2.23 -29.19 15.68
CA GLN A 45 3.34 -29.79 14.92
C GLN A 45 4.53 -30.20 15.81
N LYS A 46 4.41 -30.06 17.14
CA LYS A 46 5.45 -30.39 18.12
C LYS A 46 6.77 -29.63 17.88
N GLN A 47 6.69 -28.42 17.33
CA GLN A 47 7.86 -27.55 17.24
C GLN A 47 8.27 -27.10 18.65
N ASP A 48 9.58 -27.03 18.91
CA ASP A 48 10.11 -26.53 20.16
C ASP A 48 10.42 -25.03 20.05
N PRO A 49 9.74 -24.15 20.81
CA PRO A 49 9.99 -22.71 20.78
C PRO A 49 11.39 -22.32 21.28
N ARG A 50 12.08 -23.19 22.04
CA ARG A 50 13.43 -22.96 22.58
C ARG A 50 14.53 -23.48 21.67
N ALA A 51 14.18 -24.27 20.64
CA ALA A 51 15.14 -24.72 19.66
C ALA A 51 15.72 -23.52 18.90
N GLN A 52 17.03 -23.56 18.68
CA GLN A 52 17.71 -22.54 17.90
C GLN A 52 17.21 -22.60 16.45
N LEU A 53 16.64 -21.51 15.96
CA LEU A 53 16.13 -21.45 14.60
C LEU A 53 17.28 -21.37 13.60
N GLU A 54 17.31 -22.33 12.67
CA GLU A 54 18.17 -22.29 11.52
C GLU A 54 17.36 -21.89 10.27
N PHE A 55 17.73 -20.77 9.65
CA PHE A 55 17.17 -20.36 8.36
C PHE A 55 17.75 -21.21 7.23
N GLN A 56 17.26 -22.44 7.14
CA GLN A 56 17.73 -23.41 6.18
C GLN A 56 17.18 -23.09 4.78
N PRO A 57 18.07 -22.97 3.77
CA PRO A 57 17.62 -22.93 2.39
C PRO A 57 17.05 -24.29 1.98
N VAL A 58 16.04 -24.26 1.10
CA VAL A 58 15.61 -25.47 0.40
C VAL A 58 16.72 -25.97 -0.53
N SER A 59 16.57 -27.19 -1.05
CA SER A 59 17.51 -27.74 -2.02
C SER A 59 17.70 -26.81 -3.22
N ALA A 60 18.89 -26.79 -3.82
CA ALA A 60 19.19 -25.93 -4.97
C ALA A 60 18.17 -26.12 -6.12
N SER A 61 17.77 -27.36 -6.39
CA SER A 61 16.73 -27.68 -7.38
C SER A 61 15.37 -27.07 -7.04
N ARG A 62 14.96 -27.10 -5.75
CA ARG A 62 13.70 -26.49 -5.32
C ARG A 62 13.77 -24.96 -5.38
N SER A 63 14.90 -24.35 -5.01
CA SER A 63 15.13 -22.91 -5.14
C SER A 63 15.05 -22.45 -6.60
N GLN A 64 15.73 -23.18 -7.50
CA GLN A 64 15.71 -22.86 -8.93
C GLN A 64 14.30 -23.03 -9.52
N LEU A 65 13.57 -24.08 -9.13
CA LEU A 65 12.19 -24.29 -9.55
C LEU A 65 11.27 -23.16 -9.06
N ALA A 66 11.41 -22.73 -7.80
CA ALA A 66 10.67 -21.60 -7.25
C ALA A 66 10.94 -20.31 -8.04
N LEU A 67 12.21 -20.02 -8.35
CA LEU A 67 12.58 -18.89 -9.20
C LEU A 67 11.97 -19.01 -10.60
N GLN A 68 12.03 -20.18 -11.25
CA GLN A 68 11.49 -20.35 -12.60
C GLN A 68 9.97 -20.21 -12.64
N LYS A 69 9.25 -20.86 -11.71
CA LYS A 69 7.79 -20.79 -11.63
C LYS A 69 7.28 -19.38 -11.36
N ASN A 70 7.98 -18.62 -10.52
CA ASN A 70 7.56 -17.28 -10.09
C ASN A 70 8.23 -16.16 -10.90
N ARG A 71 8.56 -16.40 -12.17
CA ARG A 71 9.29 -15.42 -13.00
C ARG A 71 8.57 -14.06 -13.10
N LEU A 72 7.27 -14.06 -13.43
CA LEU A 72 6.51 -12.81 -13.57
C LEU A 72 6.41 -12.03 -12.26
N LEU A 73 6.20 -12.73 -11.14
CA LEU A 73 6.21 -12.12 -9.81
C LEU A 73 7.59 -11.53 -9.48
N ARG A 74 8.67 -12.24 -9.81
CA ARG A 74 10.03 -11.74 -9.59
C ARG A 74 10.32 -10.51 -10.45
N ASP A 75 9.87 -10.49 -11.70
CA ASP A 75 10.03 -9.34 -12.60
C ASP A 75 9.26 -8.12 -12.03
N ALA A 76 8.05 -8.33 -11.50
CA ALA A 76 7.29 -7.28 -10.81
C ALA A 76 7.98 -6.78 -9.52
N TRP A 77 8.56 -7.68 -8.72
CA TRP A 77 9.36 -7.32 -7.55
C TRP A 77 10.61 -6.51 -7.91
N LEU A 78 11.36 -6.95 -8.93
CA LEU A 78 12.60 -6.28 -9.35
C LEU A 78 12.36 -4.84 -9.80
N ALA A 79 11.18 -4.53 -10.34
CA ALA A 79 10.78 -3.17 -10.70
C ALA A 79 10.62 -2.24 -9.48
N GLU A 80 10.32 -2.78 -8.30
CA GLU A 80 10.05 -2.02 -7.07
C GLU A 80 11.21 -2.10 -6.05
N ALA A 81 12.02 -3.15 -6.12
CA ALA A 81 13.00 -3.49 -5.09
C ALA A 81 14.04 -2.39 -4.85
N SER A 82 14.49 -1.68 -5.90
CA SER A 82 15.49 -0.61 -5.75
C SER A 82 14.92 0.62 -5.04
N GLU A 83 13.66 0.97 -5.31
CA GLU A 83 13.00 2.10 -4.65
C GLU A 83 12.70 1.75 -3.19
N LEU A 84 12.22 0.52 -2.94
CA LEU A 84 12.00 0.02 -1.59
C LEU A 84 13.30 -0.02 -0.77
N ASP A 85 14.42 -0.48 -1.36
CA ASP A 85 15.75 -0.45 -0.71
C ASP A 85 16.15 0.98 -0.35
N ALA A 86 15.90 1.96 -1.23
CA ALA A 86 16.18 3.37 -0.96
C ALA A 86 15.31 3.94 0.16
N VAL A 87 14.00 3.65 0.16
CA VAL A 87 13.05 4.08 1.20
C VAL A 87 13.42 3.50 2.57
N LEU A 88 13.87 2.24 2.61
CA LEU A 88 14.28 1.58 3.85
C LEU A 88 15.76 1.86 4.22
N GLY A 89 16.54 2.50 3.34
CA GLY A 89 17.99 2.63 3.47
C GLY A 89 18.46 3.40 4.70
N ALA A 90 17.64 4.33 5.21
CA ALA A 90 17.92 5.08 6.45
C ALA A 90 17.35 4.43 7.72
N THR A 91 16.73 3.25 7.58
CA THR A 91 16.12 2.50 8.70
C THR A 91 16.99 1.27 9.06
N ASN A 92 16.53 0.42 9.97
CA ASN A 92 17.10 -0.92 10.22
C ASN A 92 16.24 -2.03 9.62
N CYS A 93 15.56 -1.76 8.50
CA CYS A 93 14.63 -2.69 7.88
C CYS A 93 15.17 -3.26 6.57
N GLY A 94 15.05 -4.57 6.37
CA GLY A 94 15.22 -5.22 5.08
C GLY A 94 13.87 -5.71 4.55
N ALA A 95 13.75 -5.87 3.24
CA ALA A 95 12.54 -6.42 2.62
C ALA A 95 12.85 -7.73 1.89
N MET A 96 11.88 -8.63 1.91
CA MET A 96 11.97 -9.92 1.22
C MET A 96 10.66 -10.30 0.54
N LEU A 97 10.78 -11.07 -0.54
CA LEU A 97 9.68 -11.64 -1.29
C LEU A 97 9.76 -13.17 -1.19
N ALA A 98 8.71 -13.79 -0.66
CA ALA A 98 8.52 -15.23 -0.65
C ALA A 98 7.43 -15.66 -1.65
N ASP A 99 7.59 -16.85 -2.21
CA ASP A 99 6.55 -17.51 -2.99
C ASP A 99 5.43 -18.07 -2.08
N PRO A 100 4.31 -18.59 -2.63
CA PRO A 100 3.18 -19.08 -1.84
C PRO A 100 3.52 -20.26 -0.93
N SER A 101 4.61 -20.98 -1.23
CA SER A 101 5.10 -22.10 -0.42
C SER A 101 6.06 -21.67 0.69
N GLY A 102 6.34 -20.36 0.80
CA GLY A 102 7.26 -19.77 1.78
C GLY A 102 8.71 -19.74 1.32
N VAL A 103 9.04 -20.12 0.09
CA VAL A 103 10.43 -20.07 -0.40
C VAL A 103 10.77 -18.65 -0.81
N LEU A 104 11.84 -18.10 -0.24
CA LEU A 104 12.32 -16.76 -0.55
C LEU A 104 12.87 -16.68 -1.98
N ILE A 105 12.32 -15.78 -2.79
CA ILE A 105 12.62 -15.59 -4.23
C ILE A 105 13.11 -14.18 -4.57
N GLY A 106 13.14 -13.26 -3.59
CA GLY A 106 13.72 -11.93 -3.71
C GLY A 106 14.04 -11.34 -2.34
N ALA A 107 15.05 -10.48 -2.26
CA ALA A 107 15.39 -9.72 -1.06
C ALA A 107 16.10 -8.41 -1.44
N THR A 108 15.99 -7.39 -0.60
CA THR A 108 16.85 -6.20 -0.66
C THR A 108 18.20 -6.48 0.01
N CYS A 109 19.22 -5.70 -0.31
CA CYS A 109 20.56 -5.91 0.21
C CYS A 109 20.62 -5.57 1.71
N SER A 110 21.02 -6.51 2.57
CA SER A 110 21.43 -6.18 3.94
C SER A 110 22.78 -5.47 3.88
N ARG A 111 22.81 -4.18 4.23
CA ARG A 111 24.03 -3.36 4.29
C ARG A 111 24.51 -3.10 5.71
N ARG A 112 23.87 -3.70 6.72
CA ARG A 112 24.03 -3.30 8.12
C ARG A 112 24.88 -4.31 8.88
N VAL A 113 26.07 -3.86 9.32
CA VAL A 113 27.11 -4.70 9.95
C VAL A 113 26.67 -5.29 11.30
N HIS A 114 25.69 -4.67 11.98
CA HIS A 114 25.22 -5.13 13.29
C HIS A 114 24.18 -6.26 13.20
N GLU A 115 23.58 -6.49 12.04
CA GLU A 115 22.56 -7.52 11.83
C GLU A 115 23.21 -8.91 11.75
N LYS A 116 22.69 -9.87 12.52
CA LYS A 116 23.17 -11.26 12.54
C LYS A 116 22.17 -12.20 11.88
N ILE A 117 20.89 -11.97 12.09
CA ILE A 117 19.81 -12.81 11.55
C ILE A 117 19.49 -12.42 10.11
N THR A 118 19.34 -11.12 9.86
CA THR A 118 18.90 -10.57 8.58
C THR A 118 19.73 -11.07 7.38
N PRO A 119 21.08 -11.08 7.41
CA PRO A 119 21.90 -11.57 6.30
C PRO A 119 21.69 -13.07 5.99
N VAL A 120 21.31 -13.84 7.00
CA VAL A 120 21.11 -15.30 6.91
C VAL A 120 19.68 -15.62 6.47
N ALA A 121 18.70 -14.89 7.02
CA ALA A 121 17.29 -15.03 6.74
C ALA A 121 16.91 -14.55 5.32
N HIS A 122 17.55 -13.51 4.79
CA HIS A 122 17.27 -12.95 3.46
C HIS A 122 17.97 -13.65 2.29
N ARG A 123 18.55 -14.83 2.49
CA ARG A 123 19.16 -15.59 1.39
C ARG A 123 18.06 -16.21 0.53
N ILE A 124 18.20 -16.06 -0.80
CA ILE A 124 17.32 -16.72 -1.75
C ILE A 124 17.28 -18.23 -1.47
N GLY A 125 16.07 -18.79 -1.42
CA GLY A 125 15.82 -20.19 -1.13
C GLY A 125 15.52 -20.51 0.34
N VAL A 126 15.71 -19.58 1.29
CA VAL A 126 15.29 -19.78 2.68
C VAL A 126 13.79 -20.06 2.74
N ASN A 127 13.40 -21.06 3.55
CA ASN A 127 12.01 -21.46 3.71
C ASN A 127 11.36 -20.80 4.94
N PHE A 128 10.36 -19.95 4.71
CA PHE A 128 9.57 -19.26 5.73
C PHE A 128 8.20 -19.90 5.98
N ALA A 129 7.95 -21.11 5.48
CA ALA A 129 6.76 -21.86 5.88
C ALA A 129 6.70 -22.01 7.41
N GLU A 130 5.49 -21.93 7.99
CA GLU A 130 5.31 -22.07 9.44
C GLU A 130 5.90 -23.38 9.98
N GLU A 131 5.87 -24.45 9.16
CA GLU A 131 6.50 -25.74 9.46
C GLU A 131 8.01 -25.67 9.69
N ALA A 132 8.68 -24.69 9.08
CA ALA A 132 10.13 -24.57 9.07
C ALA A 132 10.65 -23.56 10.09
N VAL A 133 9.96 -22.42 10.24
CA VAL A 133 10.44 -21.30 11.07
C VAL A 133 9.51 -20.92 12.22
N GLY A 134 8.38 -21.61 12.33
CA GLY A 134 7.31 -21.26 13.25
C GLY A 134 6.58 -19.97 12.87
N THR A 135 5.93 -19.36 13.86
CA THR A 135 5.20 -18.10 13.69
C THR A 135 6.14 -16.95 13.30
N THR A 136 5.97 -16.49 12.07
CA THR A 136 6.59 -15.31 11.47
C THR A 136 5.52 -14.56 10.68
N ALA A 137 5.69 -13.26 10.45
CA ALA A 137 4.76 -12.50 9.61
C ALA A 137 4.57 -13.12 8.20
N PRO A 138 5.63 -13.48 7.45
CA PRO A 138 5.46 -14.10 6.14
C PRO A 138 4.74 -15.46 6.23
N GLY A 139 5.02 -16.28 7.25
CA GLY A 139 4.34 -17.55 7.48
C GLY A 139 2.83 -17.40 7.74
N ILE A 140 2.44 -16.41 8.57
CA ILE A 140 1.03 -16.11 8.82
C ILE A 140 0.32 -15.66 7.53
N VAL A 141 0.93 -14.74 6.78
CA VAL A 141 0.33 -14.23 5.53
C VAL A 141 0.20 -15.33 4.51
N ALA A 142 1.21 -16.19 4.36
CA ALA A 142 1.16 -17.34 3.45
C ALA A 142 -0.02 -18.27 3.74
N ARG A 143 -0.42 -18.37 5.00
CA ARG A 143 -1.50 -19.25 5.48
C ARG A 143 -2.87 -18.61 5.44
N THR A 144 -2.95 -17.32 5.72
CA THR A 144 -4.22 -16.61 5.90
C THR A 144 -4.61 -15.81 4.66
N GLY A 145 -3.66 -15.49 3.77
CA GLY A 145 -3.85 -14.55 2.67
C GLY A 145 -4.20 -13.14 3.14
N LYS A 146 -3.92 -12.80 4.41
CA LYS A 146 -4.22 -11.52 5.05
C LYS A 146 -2.94 -10.93 5.60
N GLN A 147 -2.81 -9.60 5.50
CA GLN A 147 -1.68 -8.85 6.05
C GLN A 147 -1.54 -9.11 7.56
N ALA A 148 -0.31 -9.23 8.04
CA ALA A 148 -0.02 -9.52 9.44
C ALA A 148 1.26 -8.81 9.91
N CYS A 149 1.30 -8.49 11.20
CA CYS A 149 2.50 -8.04 11.89
C CYS A 149 2.84 -9.06 12.99
N VAL A 150 4.13 -9.32 13.20
CA VAL A 150 4.65 -10.17 14.28
C VAL A 150 5.80 -9.43 14.93
N GLN A 151 5.66 -9.16 16.23
CA GLN A 151 6.57 -8.31 16.99
C GLN A 151 7.16 -9.04 18.18
N GLY A 152 8.48 -9.07 18.25
CA GLY A 152 9.22 -9.58 19.39
C GLY A 152 8.79 -10.99 19.79
N ALA A 153 8.32 -11.15 21.02
CA ALA A 153 7.85 -12.41 21.59
C ALA A 153 6.60 -13.03 20.89
N GLU A 154 5.97 -12.34 19.94
CA GLU A 154 4.98 -12.95 19.04
C GLU A 154 5.61 -14.01 18.10
N HIS A 155 6.91 -13.92 17.82
CA HIS A 155 7.62 -14.94 17.05
C HIS A 155 7.64 -16.27 17.79
N PHE A 156 7.41 -17.39 17.11
CA PHE A 156 7.35 -18.69 17.79
C PHE A 156 8.70 -19.12 18.35
N SER A 157 9.81 -18.90 17.66
CA SER A 157 11.14 -19.25 18.16
C SER A 157 11.73 -18.13 19.03
N GLU A 158 12.25 -18.51 20.20
CA GLU A 158 12.92 -17.59 21.13
C GLU A 158 14.17 -16.95 20.52
N SER A 159 14.88 -17.65 19.63
CA SER A 159 16.11 -17.13 19.02
C SER A 159 15.90 -15.96 18.05
N VAL A 160 14.63 -15.62 17.75
CA VAL A 160 14.26 -14.47 16.89
C VAL A 160 13.20 -13.58 17.55
N ASN A 161 13.02 -13.68 18.87
CA ASN A 161 12.03 -12.89 19.61
C ASN A 161 12.38 -11.39 19.78
N PHE A 162 13.44 -10.93 19.12
CA PHE A 162 13.84 -9.52 18.98
C PHE A 162 13.56 -8.99 17.57
N MET A 163 13.02 -9.81 16.67
CA MET A 163 12.64 -9.40 15.33
C MET A 163 11.29 -8.69 15.34
N HIS A 164 11.12 -7.74 14.43
CA HIS A 164 9.86 -7.08 14.15
C HIS A 164 9.57 -7.22 12.66
N CYS A 165 8.43 -7.80 12.32
CA CYS A 165 8.09 -8.14 10.94
C CYS A 165 6.69 -7.64 10.60
N ALA A 166 6.51 -7.18 9.36
CA ALA A 166 5.21 -6.87 8.79
C ALA A 166 5.18 -7.38 7.35
N ALA A 167 4.16 -8.17 7.04
CA ALA A 167 4.04 -8.82 5.75
C ALA A 167 2.66 -8.61 5.14
N ALA A 168 2.60 -8.50 3.81
CA ALA A 168 1.38 -8.33 3.03
C ALA A 168 1.31 -9.35 1.87
N PRO A 169 0.09 -9.83 1.54
CA PRO A 169 -0.12 -10.78 0.46
C PRO A 169 -0.05 -10.09 -0.91
N ILE A 170 0.39 -10.83 -1.91
CA ILE A 170 0.33 -10.47 -3.33
C ILE A 170 -0.51 -11.55 -4.03
N ARG A 171 -1.53 -11.15 -4.80
CA ARG A 171 -2.43 -12.08 -5.49
C ARG A 171 -2.19 -12.13 -7.00
N ASP A 172 -2.50 -13.27 -7.61
CA ASP A 172 -2.52 -13.44 -9.07
C ASP A 172 -3.90 -13.08 -9.66
N ILE A 173 -3.99 -13.12 -10.99
CA ILE A 173 -5.25 -12.89 -11.73
C ILE A 173 -6.33 -13.94 -11.46
N HIS A 174 -6.02 -15.02 -10.73
CA HIS A 174 -6.99 -16.01 -10.30
C HIS A 174 -7.47 -15.76 -8.86
N GLY A 175 -7.00 -14.69 -8.22
CA GLY A 175 -7.29 -14.34 -6.83
C GLY A 175 -6.51 -15.18 -5.81
N ASN A 176 -5.65 -16.10 -6.25
CA ASN A 176 -4.82 -16.94 -5.40
C ASN A 176 -3.65 -16.14 -4.85
N LEU A 177 -3.12 -16.57 -3.70
CA LEU A 177 -1.87 -16.02 -3.19
C LEU A 177 -0.73 -16.38 -4.16
N ALA A 178 -0.11 -15.35 -4.75
CA ALA A 178 1.03 -15.46 -5.65
C ALA A 178 2.36 -15.27 -4.92
N GLY A 179 2.37 -14.50 -3.83
CA GLY A 179 3.57 -14.30 -3.02
C GLY A 179 3.28 -13.50 -1.75
N VAL A 180 4.32 -13.32 -0.95
CA VAL A 180 4.28 -12.57 0.29
C VAL A 180 5.45 -11.60 0.32
N LEU A 181 5.14 -10.31 0.46
CA LEU A 181 6.14 -9.28 0.73
C LEU A 181 6.25 -9.11 2.24
N ASP A 182 7.47 -9.16 2.77
CA ASP A 182 7.75 -8.89 4.18
C ASP A 182 8.79 -7.78 4.33
N ILE A 183 8.60 -6.94 5.36
CA ILE A 183 9.58 -5.98 5.84
C ILE A 183 9.93 -6.37 7.28
N SER A 184 11.21 -6.62 7.52
CA SER A 184 11.75 -7.12 8.78
C SER A 184 12.79 -6.15 9.35
N SER A 185 12.79 -5.96 10.67
CA SER A 185 13.81 -5.23 11.41
C SER A 185 14.35 -6.06 12.57
N GLU A 186 15.66 -5.97 12.80
CA GLU A 186 16.40 -6.74 13.80
C GLU A 186 16.70 -5.88 15.04
N GLY A 187 16.12 -6.27 16.19
CA GLY A 187 16.41 -5.68 17.50
C GLY A 187 15.80 -4.30 17.76
N ILE A 188 15.24 -3.65 16.74
CA ILE A 188 14.68 -2.30 16.83
C ILE A 188 13.26 -2.32 16.27
N ALA A 189 12.31 -1.81 17.05
CA ALA A 189 10.92 -1.67 16.61
C ALA A 189 10.79 -0.57 15.55
N PHE A 190 9.79 -0.68 14.68
CA PHE A 190 9.53 0.32 13.64
C PHE A 190 9.16 1.69 14.23
N ASN A 191 9.80 2.75 13.74
CA ASN A 191 9.48 4.15 14.09
C ASN A 191 8.48 4.80 13.12
N PHE A 192 7.85 4.00 12.26
CA PHE A 192 6.87 4.42 11.25
C PHE A 192 5.83 3.32 11.07
N ASP A 193 4.74 3.63 10.36
CA ASP A 193 3.70 2.65 10.04
C ASP A 193 4.18 1.69 8.93
N VAL A 194 4.93 0.66 9.32
CA VAL A 194 5.44 -0.37 8.41
C VAL A 194 4.32 -1.15 7.72
N ALA A 195 3.16 -1.29 8.37
CA ALA A 195 2.03 -2.03 7.83
C ALA A 195 1.47 -1.31 6.59
N SER A 196 1.39 0.02 6.64
CA SER A 196 1.05 0.83 5.47
C SER A 196 2.11 0.74 4.36
N VAL A 197 3.39 0.77 4.71
CA VAL A 197 4.49 0.67 3.72
C VAL A 197 4.49 -0.67 3.00
N VAL A 198 4.45 -1.78 3.74
CA VAL A 198 4.45 -3.13 3.14
C VAL A 198 3.18 -3.36 2.30
N GLY A 199 2.02 -2.87 2.76
CA GLY A 199 0.78 -2.96 2.00
C GLY A 199 0.81 -2.17 0.69
N LEU A 200 1.43 -0.98 0.69
CA LEU A 200 1.60 -0.14 -0.50
C LEU A 200 2.48 -0.83 -1.54
N TYR A 201 3.66 -1.31 -1.14
CA TYR A 201 4.57 -2.00 -2.07
C TYR A 201 4.04 -3.35 -2.52
N ALA A 202 3.35 -4.11 -1.66
CA ALA A 202 2.67 -5.33 -2.07
C ALA A 202 1.58 -5.05 -3.12
N SER A 203 0.81 -3.97 -2.95
CA SER A 203 -0.18 -3.54 -3.95
C SER A 203 0.48 -3.11 -5.26
N SER A 204 1.65 -2.46 -5.20
CA SER A 204 2.42 -2.06 -6.39
C SER A 204 2.88 -3.29 -7.19
N ILE A 205 3.48 -4.27 -6.50
CA ILE A 205 3.92 -5.54 -7.09
C ILE A 205 2.73 -6.34 -7.62
N GLU A 206 1.63 -6.43 -6.87
CA GLU A 206 0.38 -7.08 -7.29
C GLU A 206 -0.15 -6.45 -8.57
N ASN A 207 -0.26 -5.13 -8.63
CA ASN A 207 -0.76 -4.43 -9.81
C ASN A 207 0.08 -4.74 -11.06
N ARG A 208 1.42 -4.76 -10.92
CA ARG A 208 2.32 -5.16 -12.02
C ARG A 208 2.15 -6.62 -12.41
N LEU A 209 2.03 -7.52 -11.43
CA LEU A 209 1.81 -8.93 -11.66
C LEU A 209 0.50 -9.17 -12.42
N LEU A 210 -0.61 -8.58 -11.95
CA LEU A 210 -1.93 -8.69 -12.57
C LEU A 210 -1.91 -8.23 -14.03
N VAL A 211 -1.31 -7.08 -14.30
CA VAL A 211 -1.15 -6.57 -15.67
C VAL A 211 -0.29 -7.51 -16.50
N SER A 212 0.80 -8.07 -15.96
CA SER A 212 1.69 -8.98 -16.70
C SER A 212 1.08 -10.35 -17.02
N GLN A 213 0.16 -10.82 -16.18
CA GLN A 213 -0.53 -12.11 -16.35
C GLN A 213 -1.78 -11.98 -17.23
N SER A 214 -2.30 -10.76 -17.39
CA SER A 214 -3.57 -10.49 -18.04
C SER A 214 -3.43 -10.41 -19.57
N ASN A 215 -3.46 -11.57 -20.21
CA ASN A 215 -3.43 -11.67 -21.68
C ASN A 215 -4.83 -11.50 -22.29
N GLU A 216 -4.93 -10.75 -23.40
CA GLU A 216 -6.17 -10.57 -24.18
C GLU A 216 -7.36 -9.97 -23.41
N HIS A 217 -7.11 -9.31 -22.28
CA HIS A 217 -8.13 -8.59 -21.52
C HIS A 217 -7.98 -7.08 -21.71
N LEU A 218 -9.12 -6.39 -21.68
CA LEU A 218 -9.16 -4.95 -21.47
C LEU A 218 -8.87 -4.65 -20.00
N ILE A 219 -7.75 -3.98 -19.74
CA ILE A 219 -7.37 -3.52 -18.41
C ILE A 219 -8.09 -2.20 -18.15
N VAL A 220 -9.00 -2.18 -17.18
CA VAL A 220 -9.67 -0.97 -16.72
C VAL A 220 -9.00 -0.51 -15.44
N ARG A 221 -8.36 0.67 -15.49
CA ARG A 221 -7.78 1.35 -14.32
C ARG A 221 -8.69 2.49 -13.90
N PHE A 222 -8.98 2.62 -12.62
CA PHE A 222 -9.86 3.69 -12.16
C PHE A 222 -9.57 4.16 -10.74
N GLN A 223 -9.80 5.46 -10.51
CA GLN A 223 -9.64 6.10 -9.21
C GLN A 223 -10.35 7.46 -9.15
N ILE A 224 -10.65 7.97 -7.95
CA ILE A 224 -11.36 9.24 -7.72
C ILE A 224 -10.61 10.49 -8.22
N SER A 225 -9.32 10.36 -8.57
CA SER A 225 -8.49 11.46 -9.07
C SER A 225 -7.56 10.95 -10.18
N PRO A 226 -7.35 11.71 -11.27
CA PRO A 226 -6.43 11.34 -12.35
C PRO A 226 -5.01 11.07 -11.87
N ALA A 227 -4.54 11.85 -10.89
CA ALA A 227 -3.19 11.74 -10.34
C ALA A 227 -2.93 10.41 -9.62
N MET A 228 -3.99 9.65 -9.32
CA MET A 228 -3.92 8.40 -8.58
C MET A 228 -4.02 7.16 -9.48
N LEU A 229 -4.25 7.32 -10.78
CA LEU A 229 -4.44 6.21 -11.73
C LEU A 229 -3.19 5.34 -11.90
N ASP A 230 -2.02 5.94 -11.71
CA ASP A 230 -0.71 5.29 -11.88
C ASP A 230 -0.05 5.02 -10.50
N THR A 231 -0.87 4.91 -9.45
CA THR A 231 -0.42 4.60 -8.08
C THR A 231 -0.82 3.18 -7.67
N PRO A 232 -0.19 2.60 -6.64
CA PRO A 232 -0.61 1.30 -6.10
C PRO A 232 -2.07 1.27 -5.60
N LEU A 233 -2.67 2.44 -5.34
CA LEU A 233 -4.05 2.58 -4.88
C LEU A 233 -5.07 2.55 -6.01
N ALA A 234 -4.67 2.50 -7.28
CA ALA A 234 -5.59 2.42 -8.41
C ALA A 234 -6.41 1.12 -8.37
N GLY A 235 -7.72 1.23 -8.63
CA GLY A 235 -8.55 0.07 -8.91
C GLY A 235 -8.16 -0.50 -10.27
N LEU A 236 -7.85 -1.78 -10.33
CA LEU A 236 -7.57 -2.52 -11.55
C LEU A 236 -8.56 -3.66 -11.73
N MET A 237 -8.98 -3.89 -12.97
CA MET A 237 -9.75 -5.06 -13.36
C MET A 237 -9.44 -5.47 -14.80
N GLY A 238 -9.50 -6.76 -15.07
CA GLY A 238 -9.45 -7.33 -16.41
C GLY A 238 -10.85 -7.68 -16.91
N VAL A 239 -11.15 -7.30 -18.15
CA VAL A 239 -12.41 -7.61 -18.81
C VAL A 239 -12.14 -8.41 -20.09
N ASP A 240 -12.81 -9.54 -20.26
CA ASP A 240 -12.71 -10.35 -21.48
C ASP A 240 -13.44 -9.68 -22.68
N MET A 241 -13.25 -10.24 -23.88
CA MET A 241 -13.88 -9.74 -25.11
C MET A 241 -15.42 -9.89 -25.11
N GLN A 242 -15.99 -10.66 -24.18
CA GLN A 242 -17.43 -10.82 -24.00
C GLN A 242 -17.99 -9.81 -22.97
N GLY A 243 -17.14 -8.99 -22.35
CA GLY A 243 -17.54 -8.00 -21.35
C GLY A 243 -17.62 -8.56 -19.93
N HIS A 244 -17.12 -9.77 -19.65
CA HIS A 244 -17.07 -10.30 -18.29
C HIS A 244 -15.83 -9.84 -17.56
N ILE A 245 -16.00 -9.58 -16.27
CA ILE A 245 -14.91 -9.25 -15.35
C ILE A 245 -14.27 -10.57 -14.93
N VAL A 246 -13.01 -10.75 -15.34
CA VAL A 246 -12.25 -11.98 -15.11
C VAL A 246 -11.37 -11.90 -13.85
N TRP A 247 -10.93 -10.69 -13.49
CA TRP A 247 -10.17 -10.43 -12.27
C TRP A 247 -10.26 -8.96 -11.86
N ARG A 248 -10.02 -8.65 -10.57
CA ARG A 248 -9.95 -7.29 -10.02
C ARG A 248 -9.13 -7.24 -8.73
N ASN A 249 -8.33 -6.18 -8.58
CA ASN A 249 -7.54 -6.02 -7.36
C ASN A 249 -8.40 -5.61 -6.14
N ALA A 250 -7.78 -5.60 -4.96
CA ALA A 250 -8.45 -5.19 -3.73
C ALA A 250 -8.94 -3.73 -3.77
N ALA A 251 -8.22 -2.83 -4.45
CA ALA A 251 -8.61 -1.44 -4.60
C ALA A 251 -9.88 -1.28 -5.44
N ALA A 252 -9.99 -1.99 -6.56
CA ALA A 252 -11.19 -2.04 -7.40
C ALA A 252 -12.38 -2.55 -6.59
N SER A 253 -12.19 -3.64 -5.84
CA SER A 253 -13.24 -4.19 -4.96
C SER A 253 -13.78 -3.15 -3.98
N ARG A 254 -12.89 -2.39 -3.32
CA ARG A 254 -13.28 -1.33 -2.38
C ARG A 254 -14.03 -0.18 -3.06
N LEU A 255 -13.54 0.31 -4.19
CA LEU A 255 -14.16 1.40 -4.94
C LEU A 255 -15.54 1.02 -5.50
N LEU A 256 -15.71 -0.24 -5.91
CA LEU A 256 -16.97 -0.78 -6.41
C LEU A 256 -17.95 -1.15 -5.29
N GLY A 257 -17.51 -1.16 -4.02
CA GLY A 257 -18.34 -1.63 -2.90
C GLY A 257 -18.59 -3.14 -2.91
N MET A 258 -17.71 -3.91 -3.56
CA MET A 258 -17.81 -5.34 -3.71
C MET A 258 -16.93 -6.08 -2.69
N ARG A 259 -17.29 -7.33 -2.39
CA ARG A 259 -16.43 -8.22 -1.59
C ARG A 259 -15.13 -8.53 -2.34
N PRO A 260 -14.04 -8.86 -1.63
CA PRO A 260 -12.79 -9.33 -2.25
C PRO A 260 -13.02 -10.57 -3.12
N GLU A 261 -12.19 -10.72 -4.15
CA GLU A 261 -12.41 -11.69 -5.24
C GLU A 261 -12.39 -13.17 -4.82
N GLY A 262 -11.75 -13.50 -3.68
CA GLY A 262 -11.70 -14.87 -3.14
C GLY A 262 -13.04 -15.42 -2.62
N GLU A 263 -14.11 -14.64 -2.59
CA GLU A 263 -15.41 -15.04 -2.03
C GLU A 263 -16.57 -15.08 -3.05
N GLN A 264 -16.37 -14.69 -4.31
CA GLN A 264 -17.42 -14.73 -5.34
C GLN A 264 -16.90 -15.21 -6.69
N THR A 265 -17.28 -16.43 -7.07
CA THR A 265 -17.00 -17.12 -8.34
C THR A 265 -18.04 -16.83 -9.42
N GLY A 266 -18.43 -15.56 -9.57
CA GLY A 266 -19.38 -15.11 -10.60
C GLY A 266 -18.73 -14.16 -11.58
N HIS A 267 -18.74 -14.51 -12.88
CA HIS A 267 -18.39 -13.59 -13.97
C HIS A 267 -19.45 -12.48 -14.04
N SER A 268 -19.22 -11.40 -13.31
CA SER A 268 -20.08 -10.21 -13.38
C SER A 268 -19.81 -9.51 -14.70
N LYS A 269 -20.85 -9.03 -15.36
CA LYS A 269 -20.65 -8.25 -16.58
C LYS A 269 -20.24 -6.82 -16.24
N VAL A 270 -19.41 -6.24 -17.10
CA VAL A 270 -18.88 -4.89 -16.91
C VAL A 270 -19.96 -3.82 -17.04
N ASP A 271 -20.98 -4.05 -17.86
CA ASP A 271 -22.13 -3.16 -18.02
C ASP A 271 -22.98 -3.08 -16.75
N GLU A 272 -23.14 -4.18 -16.02
CA GLU A 272 -23.85 -4.20 -14.72
C GLU A 272 -23.07 -3.43 -13.64
N ILE A 273 -21.74 -3.50 -13.66
CA ILE A 273 -20.88 -2.94 -12.59
C ILE A 273 -20.45 -1.50 -12.87
N LEU A 274 -20.09 -1.18 -14.11
CA LEU A 274 -19.62 0.14 -14.51
C LEU A 274 -20.69 0.98 -15.22
N GLN A 275 -21.86 0.41 -15.54
CA GLN A 275 -22.88 1.08 -16.36
C GLN A 275 -22.30 1.56 -17.71
N SER A 276 -21.35 0.80 -18.24
CA SER A 276 -20.68 1.05 -19.53
C SER A 276 -20.40 -0.27 -20.22
N SER A 277 -20.70 -0.33 -21.51
CA SER A 277 -20.42 -1.49 -22.34
C SER A 277 -18.93 -1.68 -22.57
N PHE A 278 -18.54 -2.91 -22.93
CA PHE A 278 -17.17 -3.20 -23.35
C PHE A 278 -16.70 -2.27 -24.49
N ALA A 279 -17.57 -2.01 -25.48
CA ALA A 279 -17.23 -1.16 -26.62
C ALA A 279 -16.96 0.30 -26.20
N GLU A 280 -17.75 0.84 -25.26
CA GLU A 280 -17.53 2.19 -24.71
C GLU A 280 -16.21 2.27 -23.96
N LEU A 281 -15.91 1.29 -23.10
CA LEU A 281 -14.65 1.23 -22.35
C LEU A 281 -13.44 1.05 -23.27
N ALA A 282 -13.54 0.18 -24.27
CA ALA A 282 -12.50 -0.02 -25.28
C ALA A 282 -12.28 1.22 -26.17
N SER A 283 -13.28 2.10 -26.28
CA SER A 283 -13.17 3.36 -27.02
C SER A 283 -12.45 4.48 -26.25
N VAL A 284 -12.25 4.32 -24.93
CA VAL A 284 -11.48 5.25 -24.10
C VAL A 284 -10.01 5.17 -24.52
N ARG A 285 -9.60 6.13 -25.37
CA ARG A 285 -8.28 6.12 -26.02
C ARG A 285 -7.13 6.36 -25.03
N GLY A 286 -6.25 5.38 -24.87
CA GLY A 286 -4.87 5.56 -24.40
C GLY A 286 -4.70 6.47 -23.18
N SER A 287 -3.71 7.37 -23.19
CA SER A 287 -3.33 8.24 -22.05
C SER A 287 -4.43 9.18 -21.54
N SER A 288 -5.57 9.27 -22.22
CA SER A 288 -6.72 10.06 -21.79
C SER A 288 -7.60 9.28 -20.83
N HIS A 289 -8.04 9.92 -19.74
CA HIS A 289 -9.03 9.35 -18.83
C HIS A 289 -10.43 9.89 -19.11
N SER A 290 -11.45 9.08 -18.88
CA SER A 290 -12.86 9.50 -18.87
C SER A 290 -13.38 9.57 -17.44
N LEU A 291 -14.44 10.34 -17.19
CA LEU A 291 -15.11 10.35 -15.89
C LEU A 291 -16.32 9.41 -15.96
N LEU A 292 -16.41 8.48 -15.02
CA LEU A 292 -17.47 7.50 -14.89
C LEU A 292 -18.13 7.63 -13.52
N ARG A 293 -19.46 7.50 -13.46
CA ARG A 293 -20.19 7.36 -12.19
C ARG A 293 -20.48 5.88 -11.95
N LEU A 294 -19.98 5.35 -10.83
CA LEU A 294 -20.26 3.99 -10.37
C LEU A 294 -21.69 3.88 -9.82
N PRO A 295 -22.29 2.67 -9.77
CA PRO A 295 -23.64 2.44 -9.22
C PRO A 295 -23.82 2.90 -7.78
N ASN A 296 -22.75 2.90 -6.99
CA ASN A 296 -22.74 3.40 -5.61
C ASN A 296 -22.69 4.94 -5.50
N GLY A 297 -22.72 5.66 -6.63
CA GLY A 297 -22.72 7.12 -6.71
C GLY A 297 -21.33 7.76 -6.76
N LEU A 298 -20.25 6.98 -6.56
CA LEU A 298 -18.88 7.47 -6.62
C LEU A 298 -18.50 7.84 -8.06
N GLN A 299 -17.90 9.01 -8.25
CA GLN A 299 -17.27 9.37 -9.52
C GLN A 299 -15.81 8.96 -9.52
N VAL A 300 -15.38 8.31 -10.61
CA VAL A 300 -14.02 7.85 -10.81
C VAL A 300 -13.54 8.24 -12.20
N HIS A 301 -12.27 8.59 -12.29
CA HIS A 301 -11.55 8.67 -13.54
C HIS A 301 -11.19 7.26 -13.98
N VAL A 302 -11.34 6.96 -15.26
CA VAL A 302 -11.11 5.63 -15.84
C VAL A 302 -10.15 5.75 -17.03
N ARG A 303 -9.15 4.86 -17.07
CA ARG A 303 -8.25 4.65 -18.21
C ARG A 303 -8.30 3.19 -18.61
N CYS A 304 -8.44 2.93 -19.90
CA CYS A 304 -8.53 1.56 -20.43
C CYS A 304 -7.35 1.26 -21.34
N GLU A 305 -6.75 0.08 -21.19
CA GLU A 305 -5.63 -0.38 -22.01
C GLU A 305 -5.86 -1.82 -22.44
N LEU A 306 -5.73 -2.08 -23.74
CA LEU A 306 -5.78 -3.45 -24.27
C LEU A 306 -4.34 -3.96 -24.46
N GLN A 307 -3.99 -5.02 -23.74
CA GLN A 307 -2.72 -5.71 -23.99
C GLN A 307 -2.91 -6.74 -25.09
N ALA A 308 -2.04 -6.70 -26.10
CA ALA A 308 -1.98 -7.75 -27.09
C ALA A 308 -1.16 -8.95 -26.62
N ARG A 309 -1.31 -10.07 -27.35
CA ARG A 309 -0.62 -11.34 -27.10
C ARG A 309 0.91 -11.24 -27.03
N ASP A 310 1.50 -10.22 -27.64
CA ASP A 310 2.95 -9.97 -27.63
C ASP A 310 3.41 -9.10 -26.43
N GLY A 311 2.52 -8.82 -25.48
CA GLY A 311 2.79 -8.03 -24.28
C GLY A 311 2.99 -6.54 -24.54
N ARG A 312 2.79 -6.09 -25.78
CA ARG A 312 2.85 -4.67 -26.16
C ARG A 312 1.46 -4.06 -26.04
N PRO A 313 1.33 -2.81 -25.57
CA PRO A 313 0.07 -2.08 -25.67
C PRO A 313 -0.25 -1.94 -27.16
N GLN A 314 -1.32 -2.59 -27.62
CA GLN A 314 -1.80 -2.38 -28.99
C GLN A 314 -2.84 -1.26 -28.97
N VAL A 315 -2.50 -0.16 -29.63
CA VAL A 315 -3.44 0.91 -29.97
C VAL A 315 -4.30 0.39 -31.12
N PHE A 316 -5.43 -0.26 -30.82
CA PHE A 316 -6.41 -0.57 -31.84
C PHE A 316 -7.26 0.67 -32.11
N ALA A 317 -7.22 1.14 -33.36
CA ALA A 317 -8.30 1.97 -33.87
C ALA A 317 -9.52 1.06 -34.06
N VAL A 318 -10.42 1.01 -33.06
CA VAL A 318 -11.77 0.48 -33.29
C VAL A 318 -12.50 1.53 -34.13
N GLY A 319 -12.31 1.43 -35.44
CA GLY A 319 -12.97 2.26 -36.42
C GLY A 319 -14.44 1.86 -36.52
N ASN A 320 -15.32 2.73 -36.02
CA ASN A 320 -16.53 3.05 -36.75
C ASN A 320 -16.96 4.49 -36.44
N SER A 321 -16.22 5.44 -36.99
CA SER A 321 -16.74 6.79 -37.19
C SER A 321 -16.95 6.98 -38.68
N ALA A 322 -18.22 6.95 -39.10
CA ALA A 322 -18.65 7.59 -40.34
C ALA A 322 -18.10 9.04 -40.36
N PRO A 323 -17.78 9.61 -41.54
CA PRO A 323 -17.08 10.89 -41.61
C PRO A 323 -18.00 11.98 -41.06
N VAL A 324 -17.65 12.51 -39.88
CA VAL A 324 -18.20 13.79 -39.41
C VAL A 324 -17.61 14.86 -40.31
N ALA A 325 -18.49 15.50 -41.09
CA ALA A 325 -18.14 16.59 -41.98
C ALA A 325 -17.31 17.64 -41.23
N ARG A 326 -16.16 17.99 -41.82
CA ARG A 326 -15.32 19.12 -41.39
C ARG A 326 -16.18 20.39 -41.43
N ALA A 327 -16.49 20.94 -40.27
CA ALA A 327 -16.93 22.32 -40.17
C ALA A 327 -15.70 23.21 -40.38
N GLU A 328 -15.66 23.89 -41.53
CA GLU A 328 -14.73 24.97 -41.81
C GLU A 328 -15.00 26.12 -40.83
N TYR A 329 -14.04 26.40 -39.95
CA TYR A 329 -14.02 27.65 -39.21
C TYR A 329 -13.41 28.73 -40.09
N THR A 330 -14.27 29.55 -40.71
CA THR A 330 -13.89 30.84 -41.28
C THR A 330 -13.36 31.75 -40.18
N ARG A 331 -12.09 32.13 -40.32
CA ARG A 331 -11.38 33.09 -39.47
C ARG A 331 -11.93 34.48 -39.77
N THR A 332 -12.65 35.08 -38.82
CA THR A 332 -13.03 36.50 -38.89
C THR A 332 -11.99 37.29 -38.11
N ASP A 333 -11.25 38.14 -38.83
CA ASP A 333 -10.26 39.04 -38.25
C ASP A 333 -10.95 40.08 -37.37
N VAL A 334 -10.56 40.17 -36.10
CA VAL A 334 -10.91 41.29 -35.21
C VAL A 334 -9.62 42.05 -34.89
N VAL A 335 -9.56 43.26 -35.41
CA VAL A 335 -8.51 44.27 -35.18
C VAL A 335 -8.62 44.81 -33.76
N LEU A 336 -7.53 44.79 -33.00
CA LEU A 336 -7.41 45.48 -31.71
C LEU A 336 -6.77 46.86 -31.92
N PRO A 337 -7.28 47.95 -31.33
CA PRO A 337 -6.64 49.26 -31.41
C PRO A 337 -5.52 49.38 -30.38
N ALA A 338 -4.41 50.00 -30.80
CA ALA A 338 -3.28 50.35 -29.96
C ALA A 338 -3.60 51.54 -29.05
N VAL A 339 -3.15 51.50 -27.79
CA VAL A 339 -3.15 52.67 -26.89
C VAL A 339 -1.80 52.77 -26.20
N SER A 340 -1.25 53.98 -26.31
CA SER A 340 0.05 54.48 -25.87
C SER A 340 0.14 54.76 -24.37
N ALA A 341 1.37 54.75 -23.85
CA ALA A 341 1.73 55.15 -22.49
C ALA A 341 1.55 56.65 -22.23
N PRO A 342 1.41 57.06 -20.95
CA PRO A 342 2.18 58.21 -20.47
C PRO A 342 2.77 58.06 -19.05
N GLU A 343 3.54 59.08 -18.71
CA GLU A 343 4.62 59.23 -17.75
C GLU A 343 4.25 59.41 -16.26
N ASP A 344 5.23 59.02 -15.45
CA ASP A 344 5.77 59.57 -14.19
C ASP A 344 5.04 60.76 -13.51
N THR A 345 4.55 60.52 -12.28
CA THR A 345 4.49 61.53 -11.20
C THR A 345 4.67 60.86 -9.84
N SER A 346 5.45 61.51 -8.98
CA SER A 346 5.94 61.06 -7.68
C SER A 346 5.10 61.60 -6.50
N VAL A 347 5.39 61.08 -5.27
CA VAL A 347 5.11 61.59 -3.87
C VAL A 347 4.17 60.66 -3.02
N PRO A 348 4.38 60.42 -1.69
CA PRO A 348 5.50 59.88 -0.88
C PRO A 348 5.00 58.68 0.03
N PRO A 349 5.72 58.16 1.07
CA PRO A 349 5.53 56.77 1.52
C PRO A 349 4.40 56.59 2.55
N SER A 350 3.51 55.63 2.27
CA SER A 350 2.58 55.07 3.26
C SER A 350 3.21 53.82 3.88
N VAL A 351 3.25 53.79 5.21
CA VAL A 351 3.83 52.72 6.02
C VAL A 351 3.12 51.40 5.71
N ALA A 352 3.86 50.45 5.13
CA ALA A 352 3.38 49.10 4.88
C ALA A 352 3.11 48.36 6.22
N PRO A 353 2.00 47.61 6.35
CA PRO A 353 1.88 46.62 7.40
C PRO A 353 2.95 45.55 7.19
N VAL A 354 3.67 45.21 8.25
CA VAL A 354 4.65 44.12 8.27
C VAL A 354 3.95 42.83 7.85
N GLU A 355 4.30 42.28 6.68
CA GLU A 355 3.86 40.96 6.26
C GLU A 355 4.57 39.89 7.11
N PRO A 356 3.83 38.92 7.67
CA PRO A 356 4.45 37.85 8.45
C PRO A 356 5.36 36.99 7.56
N ALA A 357 6.59 36.78 8.03
CA ALA A 357 7.68 36.11 7.31
C ALA A 357 7.41 34.63 6.98
N SER A 358 6.32 34.04 7.47
CA SER A 358 5.85 32.72 7.08
C SER A 358 4.34 32.53 7.34
N LEU A 359 3.71 31.60 6.62
CA LEU A 359 2.33 31.15 6.88
C LEU A 359 2.13 30.67 8.34
N ARG A 360 3.20 30.17 8.98
CA ARG A 360 3.14 29.72 10.37
C ARG A 360 3.05 30.89 11.35
N ASP A 361 3.65 32.03 11.03
CA ASP A 361 3.62 33.24 11.87
C ASP A 361 2.27 33.96 11.72
N ALA A 362 1.71 33.96 10.51
CA ALA A 362 0.36 34.45 10.25
C ALA A 362 -0.72 33.68 11.05
N ASP A 363 -0.58 32.35 11.16
CA ASP A 363 -1.48 31.50 11.93
C ASP A 363 -1.41 31.79 13.44
N VAL A 364 -0.21 32.01 13.98
CA VAL A 364 -0.01 32.31 15.41
C VAL A 364 -0.62 33.68 15.75
N ASP A 365 -0.39 34.68 14.93
CA ASP A 365 -0.96 36.01 15.10
C ASP A 365 -2.50 36.02 15.01
N LEU A 366 -3.07 35.21 14.13
CA LEU A 366 -4.53 35.07 14.00
C LEU A 366 -5.14 34.40 15.24
N ILE A 367 -4.49 33.36 15.77
CA ILE A 367 -4.90 32.70 17.02
C ILE A 367 -4.80 33.66 18.20
N ALA A 368 -3.70 34.41 18.32
CA ALA A 368 -3.48 35.38 19.40
C ALA A 368 -4.49 36.52 19.38
N ARG A 369 -4.77 37.11 18.21
CA ARG A 369 -5.81 38.15 18.05
C ARG A 369 -7.19 37.64 18.42
N THR A 370 -7.55 36.44 17.97
CA THR A 370 -8.87 35.87 18.24
C THR A 370 -9.07 35.51 19.71
N LEU A 371 -8.01 35.07 20.41
CA LEU A 371 -8.04 34.84 21.85
C LEU A 371 -8.25 36.14 22.63
N LYS A 372 -7.59 37.22 22.21
CA LYS A 372 -7.76 38.56 22.81
C LYS A 372 -9.19 39.07 22.65
N GLU A 373 -9.77 38.92 21.46
CA GLU A 373 -11.18 39.26 21.19
C GLU A 373 -12.18 38.42 22.00
N CYS A 374 -11.83 37.17 22.30
CA CYS A 374 -12.66 36.27 23.12
C CYS A 374 -12.38 36.36 24.62
N GLY A 375 -11.63 37.38 25.07
CA GLY A 375 -11.29 37.58 26.50
C GLY A 375 -10.50 36.42 27.12
N GLY A 376 -9.68 35.72 26.33
CA GLY A 376 -8.91 34.56 26.78
C GLY A 376 -9.69 33.24 26.79
N ASN A 377 -10.96 33.21 26.38
CA ASN A 377 -11.74 31.98 26.33
C ASN A 377 -11.35 31.11 25.12
N VAL A 378 -10.54 30.07 25.38
CA VAL A 378 -10.04 29.13 24.37
C VAL A 378 -11.16 28.39 23.63
N SER A 379 -12.27 28.08 24.30
CA SER A 379 -13.39 27.37 23.66
C SER A 379 -14.15 28.27 22.69
N ALA A 380 -14.32 29.55 23.03
CA ALA A 380 -14.93 30.54 22.15
C ALA A 380 -14.03 30.84 20.94
N ALA A 381 -12.71 30.99 21.16
CA ALA A 381 -11.75 31.21 20.09
C ALA A 381 -11.66 30.00 19.12
N ALA A 382 -11.66 28.77 19.64
CA ALA A 382 -11.67 27.55 18.83
C ALA A 382 -12.91 27.46 17.93
N LYS A 383 -14.08 27.81 18.48
CA LYS A 383 -15.34 27.83 17.71
C LYS A 383 -15.31 28.90 16.61
N LYS A 384 -14.76 30.09 16.90
CA LYS A 384 -14.66 31.20 15.94
C LYS A 384 -13.68 30.90 14.81
N LEU A 385 -12.57 30.24 15.11
CA LEU A 385 -11.54 29.84 14.14
C LEU A 385 -11.83 28.50 13.43
N ARG A 386 -12.87 27.78 13.84
CA ARG A 386 -13.21 26.42 13.34
C ARG A 386 -12.05 25.43 13.46
N VAL A 387 -11.27 25.53 14.53
CA VAL A 387 -10.15 24.63 14.84
C VAL A 387 -10.38 23.91 16.17
N SER A 388 -9.61 22.85 16.43
CA SER A 388 -9.68 22.16 17.72
C SER A 388 -9.06 22.99 18.84
N ARG A 389 -9.59 22.87 20.07
CA ARG A 389 -8.98 23.47 21.28
C ARG A 389 -7.52 23.03 21.46
N GLY A 390 -7.23 21.77 21.13
CA GLY A 390 -5.88 21.21 21.21
C GLY A 390 -4.87 21.86 20.25
N LEU A 391 -5.32 22.34 19.08
CA LEU A 391 -4.47 23.10 18.16
C LEU A 391 -4.10 24.46 18.75
N ILE A 392 -5.06 25.14 19.39
CA ILE A 392 -4.81 26.41 20.07
C ILE A 392 -3.81 26.24 21.23
N TYR A 393 -4.01 25.24 22.10
CA TYR A 393 -3.06 24.97 23.20
C TYR A 393 -1.65 24.67 22.71
N ARG A 394 -1.52 23.89 21.64
CA ARG A 394 -0.22 23.51 21.07
C ARG A 394 0.51 24.71 20.44
N ARG A 395 -0.22 25.72 19.97
CA ARG A 395 0.35 26.94 19.38
C ARG A 395 0.69 27.99 20.43
N ILE A 396 -0.11 28.12 21.50
CA ILE A 396 0.21 29.00 22.64
C ILE A 396 1.43 28.48 23.42
N GLN A 397 1.70 27.17 23.45
CA GLN A 397 2.89 26.61 24.11
C GLN A 397 4.20 26.77 23.32
N VAL A 398 4.11 27.14 22.04
CA VAL A 398 5.26 27.23 21.12
C VAL A 398 5.56 28.70 20.75
N ALA A 399 4.64 29.62 21.04
CA ALA A 399 4.82 31.08 20.98
C ALA A 399 5.25 31.60 22.36
#